data_AF-A0A9D7SS33-F1
#
_entry.id   AF-A0A9D7SS33-F1
#
_cell.length_a   1.000
_cell.length_b   1.000
_cell.length_c   1.000
_cell.angle_alpha   90.00
_cell.angle_beta   90.00
_cell.angle_gamma   90.00
#
_symmetry.space_group_name_H-M   'P 1'
#
loop_
_entity.id
_entity.type
_entity.pdbx_description
1 polymer ?
#
loop_
_entity_poly.entity_id
_entity_poly.type
_entity_poly.pdbx_seq_one_letter_code
_entity_poly.pdbx_strand_id
1 'polypeptide(L)'
;MYQFTSSQSIDSMYILDTIGKLSTSITKKIELTEQEVKDFKSKIDNKKSYGAVTLDCFTAHLGYVYYLKNKIMAYITISPDCKRLHSSIDIPAQKQGKVSIGTDTYYTATGLSDSFISFINGLVSKKSVYEARN
;
A
#
# COMPACT_ATOMS: atom_id res chain seq x y z
N MET A 1 -6.34 5.57 7.15
CA MET A 1 -5.52 5.70 5.94
C MET A 1 -4.91 7.09 5.93
N TYR A 2 -3.73 7.24 5.35
CA TYR A 2 -2.98 8.49 5.31
C TYR A 2 -2.49 8.72 3.89
N GLN A 3 -2.54 9.97 3.44
CA GLN A 3 -1.83 10.41 2.25
C GLN A 3 -0.62 11.21 2.69
N PHE A 4 0.48 11.04 1.97
CA PHE A 4 1.70 11.78 2.25
C PHE A 4 2.44 12.07 0.96
N THR A 5 3.26 13.12 0.99
CA THR A 5 4.15 13.46 -0.12
C THR A 5 5.52 12.87 0.12
N SER A 6 6.06 12.24 -0.90
CA SER A 6 7.45 11.81 -0.90
C SER A 6 8.36 12.96 -1.29
N SER A 7 9.40 13.20 -0.50
CA SER A 7 10.55 14.02 -0.84
C SER A 7 11.79 13.13 -0.98
N GLN A 8 12.95 13.68 -1.33
CA GLN A 8 14.18 12.88 -1.44
C GLN A 8 14.73 12.40 -0.08
N SER A 9 14.13 12.78 1.05
CA SER A 9 14.50 12.26 2.36
C SER A 9 13.89 10.87 2.62
N ILE A 10 14.67 9.98 3.23
CA ILE A 10 14.25 8.60 3.57
C ILE A 10 13.00 8.61 4.47
N ASP A 11 12.87 9.59 5.37
CA ASP A 11 11.72 9.75 6.28
C ASP A 11 10.39 10.08 5.56
N SER A 12 10.46 10.47 4.28
CA SER A 12 9.29 10.76 3.45
C SER A 12 8.95 9.63 2.46
N MET A 13 9.73 8.54 2.45
CA MET A 13 9.48 7.38 1.58
C MET A 13 8.50 6.38 2.19
N TYR A 14 8.23 6.46 3.49
CA TYR A 14 7.37 5.52 4.22
C TYR A 14 6.35 6.26 5.09
N ILE A 15 5.29 5.55 5.48
CA ILE A 15 4.27 6.15 6.36
C ILE A 15 4.79 6.36 7.78
N LEU A 16 5.79 5.57 8.20
CA LEU A 16 6.53 5.80 9.42
C LEU A 16 7.95 6.27 9.10
N ASP A 17 8.47 7.18 9.91
CA ASP A 17 9.87 7.60 9.88
C ASP A 17 10.81 6.52 10.45
N THR A 18 12.11 6.79 10.40
CA THR A 18 13.15 5.88 10.90
C THR A 18 13.07 5.58 12.41
N ILE A 19 12.32 6.36 13.18
CA ILE A 19 12.11 6.16 14.63
C ILE A 19 10.70 5.61 14.95
N GLY A 20 9.93 5.22 13.94
CA GLY A 20 8.62 4.58 14.08
C GLY A 20 7.45 5.53 14.37
N LYS A 21 7.64 6.85 14.20
CA LYS A 21 6.55 7.83 14.27
C LYS A 21 5.94 8.03 12.89
N LEU A 22 4.71 8.55 12.86
CA LEU A 22 4.09 8.96 11.60
C LEU A 22 4.97 9.99 10.87
N SER A 23 5.16 9.78 9.57
CA SER A 23 5.97 10.67 8.74
C SER A 23 5.45 12.11 8.80
N THR A 24 6.38 13.07 8.85
CA THR A 24 6.06 14.50 8.84
C THR A 24 5.50 14.99 7.50
N SER A 25 5.61 14.18 6.44
CA SER A 25 5.07 14.50 5.12
C SER A 25 3.61 14.08 4.92
N ILE A 26 2.93 13.64 5.98
CA ILE A 26 1.49 13.36 5.95
C ILE A 26 0.72 14.64 5.66
N THR A 27 0.03 14.65 4.53
CA THR A 27 -0.81 15.78 4.11
C THR A 27 -2.27 15.59 4.52
N LYS A 28 -2.70 14.33 4.71
CA LYS A 28 -4.11 14.02 4.94
C LYS A 28 -4.30 12.73 5.73
N LYS A 29 -5.23 12.75 6.68
CA LYS A 29 -5.77 11.55 7.35
C LYS A 29 -7.17 11.26 6.81
N ILE A 30 -7.40 10.01 6.40
CA ILE A 30 -8.67 9.54 5.87
C ILE A 30 -9.18 8.38 6.74
N GLU A 31 -10.39 8.55 7.26
CA GLU A 31 -11.10 7.51 7.99
C GLU A 31 -11.85 6.60 7.02
N LEU A 32 -11.54 5.30 7.12
CA LEU A 32 -12.19 4.26 6.35
C LEU A 32 -13.37 3.72 7.14
N THR A 33 -14.47 3.41 6.46
CA THR A 33 -15.59 2.70 7.08
C THR A 33 -15.21 1.25 7.35
N GLU A 34 -15.96 0.57 8.22
CA GLU A 34 -15.73 -0.86 8.48
C GLU A 34 -15.79 -1.71 7.20
N GLN A 35 -16.69 -1.39 6.28
CA GLN A 35 -16.80 -2.08 5.00
C GLN A 35 -15.56 -1.84 4.14
N GLU A 36 -15.09 -0.59 4.04
CA GLU A 36 -13.88 -0.25 3.29
C GLU A 36 -12.63 -0.94 3.86
N VAL A 37 -12.55 -1.11 5.18
CA VAL A 37 -11.49 -1.89 5.84
C VAL A 37 -11.58 -3.37 5.49
N LYS A 38 -12.78 -3.96 5.50
CA LYS A 38 -12.99 -5.37 5.12
C LYS A 38 -12.62 -5.62 3.65
N ASP A 39 -13.05 -4.73 2.76
CA ASP A 39 -12.75 -4.82 1.33
C ASP A 39 -11.25 -4.70 1.07
N PHE A 40 -10.59 -3.75 1.75
CA PHE A 40 -9.14 -3.57 1.66
C PHE A 40 -8.38 -4.81 2.15
N LYS A 41 -8.77 -5.39 3.29
CA LYS A 41 -8.17 -6.62 3.82
C LYS A 41 -8.37 -7.79 2.86
N SER A 42 -9.58 -7.98 2.35
CA SER A 42 -9.89 -9.02 1.37
C SER A 42 -9.03 -8.91 0.11
N LYS A 43 -8.78 -7.68 -0.37
CA LYS A 43 -7.87 -7.44 -1.50
C LYS A 43 -6.42 -7.74 -1.14
N ILE A 44 -5.91 -7.28 0.00
CA ILE A 44 -4.54 -7.59 0.45
C ILE A 44 -4.30 -9.09 0.60
N ASP A 45 -5.26 -9.83 1.15
CA ASP A 45 -5.10 -11.27 1.36
C ASP A 45 -5.28 -12.10 0.07
N ASN A 46 -5.61 -11.45 -1.06
CA ASN A 46 -5.82 -12.10 -2.34
C ASN A 46 -4.54 -12.11 -3.19
N LYS A 47 -4.06 -13.30 -3.55
CA LYS A 47 -2.88 -13.48 -4.43
C LYS A 47 -3.01 -12.75 -5.78
N LYS A 48 -4.22 -12.59 -6.32
CA LYS A 48 -4.48 -11.86 -7.59
C LYS A 48 -4.28 -10.35 -7.49
N SER A 49 -4.14 -9.82 -6.28
CA SER A 49 -3.78 -8.41 -6.07
C SER A 49 -2.31 -8.13 -6.33
N TYR A 50 -1.53 -9.18 -6.60
CA TYR A 50 -0.10 -9.13 -6.88
C TYR A 50 0.20 -9.86 -8.20
N GLY A 51 1.47 -9.92 -8.58
CA GLY A 51 1.92 -10.60 -9.80
C GLY A 51 2.44 -9.66 -10.90
N ALA A 52 2.41 -8.34 -10.68
CA ALA A 52 2.87 -7.36 -11.66
C ALA A 52 4.35 -7.00 -11.49
N VAL A 53 4.96 -6.47 -12.55
CA VAL A 53 6.32 -5.92 -12.50
C VAL A 53 6.31 -4.62 -11.67
N THR A 54 7.22 -4.52 -10.70
CA THR A 54 7.45 -3.29 -9.95
C THR A 54 8.31 -2.34 -10.78
N LEU A 55 7.97 -1.06 -10.77
CA LEU A 55 8.82 -0.02 -11.36
C LEU A 55 9.72 0.59 -10.28
N ASP A 56 10.88 1.09 -10.69
CA ASP A 56 11.76 1.84 -9.80
C ASP A 56 11.22 3.25 -9.59
N CYS A 57 10.65 3.48 -8.41
CA CYS A 57 10.46 4.83 -7.92
C CYS A 57 10.65 4.94 -6.42
N PHE A 58 10.79 6.18 -5.99
CA PHE A 58 11.03 6.62 -4.62
C PHE A 58 9.84 7.37 -4.02
N THR A 59 8.66 7.26 -4.63
CA THR A 59 7.48 8.03 -4.24
C THR A 59 6.39 7.10 -3.70
N ALA A 60 6.25 7.08 -2.37
CA ALA A 60 5.09 6.49 -1.72
C ALA A 60 4.06 7.58 -1.44
N HIS A 61 2.79 7.23 -1.67
CA HIS A 61 1.70 8.20 -1.62
C HIS A 61 0.65 7.85 -0.57
N LEU A 62 0.62 6.58 -0.14
CA LEU A 62 -0.47 6.06 0.70
C LEU A 62 0.07 5.19 1.84
N GLY A 63 -0.50 5.42 3.02
CA GLY A 63 -0.18 4.71 4.26
C GLY A 63 -1.42 4.17 4.95
N TYR A 64 -1.40 2.90 5.33
CA TYR A 64 -2.39 2.27 6.20
C TYR A 64 -1.71 1.95 7.50
N VAL A 65 -2.28 2.42 8.62
CA VAL A 65 -1.69 2.24 9.94
C VAL A 65 -2.75 1.61 10.84
N TYR A 66 -2.38 0.52 11.49
CA TYR A 66 -3.23 -0.25 12.39
C TYR A 66 -2.86 0.11 13.82
N TYR A 67 -3.86 0.54 14.60
CA TYR A 67 -3.68 0.95 15.98
C TYR A 67 -4.30 -0.05 16.95
N LEU A 68 -3.63 -0.28 18.07
CA LEU A 68 -4.18 -0.93 19.25
C LEU A 68 -3.92 -0.04 20.45
N LYS A 69 -4.98 0.42 21.13
CA LYS A 69 -4.87 1.31 22.30
C LYS A 69 -3.93 2.51 22.05
N ASN A 70 -4.12 3.20 20.92
CA ASN A 70 -3.30 4.34 20.44
C ASN A 70 -1.82 4.03 20.13
N LYS A 71 -1.42 2.76 20.12
CA LYS A 71 -0.09 2.33 19.67
C LYS A 71 -0.15 1.77 18.25
N ILE A 72 0.82 2.13 17.42
CA ILE A 72 0.96 1.58 16.06
C ILE A 72 1.42 0.13 16.18
N MET A 73 0.63 -0.81 15.64
CA MET A 73 0.93 -2.24 15.66
C MET A 73 1.45 -2.74 14.32
N ALA A 74 0.94 -2.17 13.24
CA ALA A 74 1.35 -2.53 11.89
C ALA A 74 1.11 -1.35 10.95
N TYR A 75 1.84 -1.35 9.84
CA TYR A 75 1.63 -0.40 8.77
C TYR A 75 1.87 -1.01 7.39
N ILE A 76 1.27 -0.37 6.40
CA ILE A 76 1.46 -0.68 4.99
C ILE A 76 1.66 0.64 4.25
N THR A 77 2.72 0.71 3.48
CA THR A 77 3.00 1.80 2.55
C THR A 77 2.76 1.31 1.13
N ILE A 78 2.00 2.07 0.35
CA ILE A 78 1.66 1.74 -1.04
C ILE A 78 2.11 2.87 -1.95
N SER A 79 2.80 2.49 -3.02
CA SER A 79 3.16 3.34 -4.16
C SER A 79 2.41 2.82 -5.39
N PRO A 80 1.23 3.38 -5.70
CA PRO A 80 0.45 2.96 -6.86
C PRO A 80 1.23 3.06 -8.18
N ASP A 81 1.95 4.16 -8.38
CA ASP A 81 2.71 4.44 -9.60
C ASP A 81 3.79 3.39 -9.88
N CYS A 82 4.31 2.80 -8.82
CA CYS A 82 5.49 1.93 -8.87
C CYS A 82 5.10 0.47 -8.62
N LYS A 83 3.79 0.24 -8.45
CA LYS A 83 3.19 -1.04 -8.12
C LYS A 83 3.85 -1.69 -6.91
N ARG A 84 4.31 -0.87 -5.96
CA ARG A 84 5.06 -1.32 -4.78
C ARG A 84 4.19 -1.26 -3.53
N LEU A 85 4.37 -2.26 -2.69
CA LEU A 85 3.79 -2.34 -1.36
C LEU A 85 4.90 -2.76 -0.39
N HIS A 86 5.05 -1.98 0.66
CA HIS A 86 5.90 -2.29 1.80
C HIS A 86 5.00 -2.50 3.02
N SER A 87 5.19 -3.60 3.74
CA SER A 87 4.41 -3.90 4.95
C SER A 87 5.33 -4.20 6.11
N SER A 88 4.93 -3.77 7.29
CA SER A 88 5.60 -4.11 8.54
C SER A 88 5.31 -5.53 9.04
N ILE A 89 4.40 -6.24 8.37
CA ILE A 89 4.02 -7.62 8.68
C ILE A 89 4.15 -8.48 7.42
N ASP A 90 4.34 -9.78 7.60
CA ASP A 90 4.33 -10.71 6.47
C ASP A 90 2.93 -10.80 5.87
N ILE A 91 2.83 -10.58 4.55
CA ILE A 91 1.59 -10.75 3.78
C ILE A 91 1.80 -11.96 2.87
N PRO A 92 1.29 -13.17 3.23
CA PRO A 92 1.52 -14.39 2.46
C PRO A 92 1.07 -14.30 1.00
N ALA A 93 0.04 -13.48 0.71
CA ALA A 93 -0.46 -13.27 -0.64
C ALA A 93 0.53 -12.55 -1.57
N GLN A 94 1.47 -11.77 -1.02
CA GLN A 94 2.52 -11.10 -1.78
C GLN A 94 3.59 -12.09 -2.27
N LYS A 95 3.73 -13.26 -1.62
CA LYS A 95 4.67 -14.30 -2.03
C LYS A 95 4.11 -15.01 -3.26
N GLN A 96 4.70 -14.67 -4.40
CA GLN A 96 4.38 -15.29 -5.68
C GLN A 96 5.30 -16.49 -5.95
N GLY A 97 4.81 -17.47 -6.71
CA GLY A 97 5.45 -18.77 -6.88
C GLY A 97 6.59 -18.80 -7.91
N LYS A 98 7.16 -19.98 -8.14
CA LYS A 98 8.01 -20.22 -9.31
C LYS A 98 7.11 -20.58 -10.49
N VAL A 99 7.41 -20.06 -11.67
CA VAL A 99 6.81 -20.52 -12.93
C VAL A 99 7.90 -21.22 -13.71
N SER A 100 7.69 -22.50 -14.02
CA SER A 100 8.59 -23.28 -14.86
C SER A 100 8.01 -23.37 -16.26
N ILE A 101 8.81 -23.02 -17.26
CA ILE A 101 8.48 -23.18 -18.69
C ILE A 101 9.60 -24.02 -19.29
N GLY A 102 9.33 -25.31 -19.58
CA GLY A 102 10.38 -26.24 -20.00
C GLY A 102 11.40 -26.50 -18.90
N THR A 103 12.69 -26.32 -19.20
CA THR A 103 13.80 -26.44 -18.24
C THR A 103 14.06 -25.17 -17.43
N ASP A 104 13.45 -24.05 -17.81
CA ASP A 104 13.73 -22.76 -17.22
C ASP A 104 12.77 -22.47 -16.06
N THR A 105 13.31 -21.93 -14.96
CA THR A 105 12.55 -21.54 -13.78
C THR A 105 12.64 -20.03 -13.60
N TYR A 106 11.49 -19.37 -13.67
CA TYR A 106 11.36 -17.93 -13.47
C TYR A 106 10.71 -17.62 -12.12
N TYR A 107 11.13 -16.51 -11.50
CA TYR A 107 10.43 -15.94 -10.36
C TYR A 107 9.32 -15.03 -10.88
N THR A 108 8.10 -15.26 -10.44
CA THR A 108 6.98 -14.36 -10.74
C THR A 108 7.20 -13.02 -10.05
N ALA A 109 6.89 -11.93 -10.76
CA ALA A 109 6.93 -10.59 -10.20
C ALA A 109 5.99 -10.47 -8.99
N THR A 110 6.34 -9.63 -8.01
CA THR A 110 5.61 -9.50 -6.73
C THR A 110 4.89 -8.16 -6.57
N GLY A 111 4.90 -7.33 -7.60
CA GLY A 111 4.26 -6.01 -7.58
C GLY A 111 2.74 -6.10 -7.62
N LEU A 112 2.10 -4.98 -7.30
CA LEU A 112 0.65 -4.82 -7.24
C LEU A 112 0.00 -4.93 -8.62
N SER A 113 -1.08 -5.69 -8.73
CA SER A 113 -1.84 -5.77 -9.98
C SER A 113 -2.60 -4.47 -10.28
N ASP A 114 -2.85 -4.21 -11.56
CA ASP A 114 -3.58 -3.01 -11.99
C ASP A 114 -4.97 -2.94 -11.36
N SER A 115 -5.63 -4.10 -11.21
CA SER A 115 -6.93 -4.20 -10.53
C SER A 115 -6.89 -3.75 -9.07
N PHE A 116 -5.78 -3.99 -8.37
CA PHE A 116 -5.62 -3.56 -6.99
C PHE A 116 -5.30 -2.08 -6.93
N ILE A 117 -4.45 -1.57 -7.83
CA ILE A 117 -4.18 -0.14 -7.98
C ILE A 117 -5.47 0.63 -8.26
N SER A 118 -6.32 0.17 -9.18
CA SER A 118 -7.62 0.80 -9.46
C SER A 118 -8.53 0.83 -8.24
N PHE A 119 -8.53 -0.24 -7.44
CA PHE A 119 -9.28 -0.27 -6.18
C PHE A 119 -8.78 0.78 -5.18
N ILE A 120 -7.46 0.88 -4.99
CA ILE A 120 -6.83 1.86 -4.09
C ILE A 120 -7.13 3.30 -4.54
N ASN A 121 -6.99 3.57 -5.84
CA ASN A 121 -7.30 4.89 -6.41
C ASN A 121 -8.79 5.23 -6.23
N GLY A 122 -9.69 4.24 -6.35
CA GLY A 122 -11.12 4.41 -6.08
C GLY A 122 -11.41 4.82 -4.63
N LEU A 123 -10.74 4.20 -3.65
CA LEU A 123 -10.86 4.59 -2.24
C LEU A 123 -10.42 6.03 -1.99
N VAL A 124 -9.33 6.45 -2.62
CA VAL A 124 -8.80 7.82 -2.50
C VAL A 124 -9.75 8.84 -3.13
N SER A 125 -10.15 8.62 -4.39
CA SER A 125 -11.01 9.54 -5.13
C SER A 125 -12.36 9.74 -4.47
N LYS A 126 -13.00 8.66 -3.98
CA LYS A 126 -14.26 8.74 -3.25
C LYS A 126 -14.17 9.73 -2.09
N LYS A 127 -13.09 9.67 -1.31
CA LYS A 127 -12.91 10.47 -0.10
C LYS A 127 -12.49 11.91 -0.40
N SER A 128 -11.77 12.16 -1.49
CA SER A 128 -11.49 13.54 -1.95
C SER A 128 -12.76 14.26 -2.43
N VAL A 129 -13.73 13.55 -3.01
CA VAL A 129 -15.02 14.12 -3.43
C VAL A 129 -15.93 14.46 -2.25
N TYR A 130 -15.88 13.67 -1.16
CA TYR A 130 -16.67 13.95 0.04
C TYR A 130 -16.21 15.21 0.79
N GLU A 131 -14.91 15.53 0.78
CA GLU A 131 -14.40 16.76 1.41
C GLU A 131 -14.73 18.03 0.62
N ALA A 132 -14.84 17.95 -0.71
CA ALA A 132 -15.23 19.10 -1.53
C ALA A 132 -16.72 19.49 -1.41
N ARG A 133 -17.52 18.69 -0.69
CA ARG A 133 -18.97 18.87 -0.54
C ARG A 133 -19.40 19.27 0.88
N ASN A 134 -18.45 19.36 1.81
CA ASN A 134 -18.65 19.82 3.19
C ASN A 134 -17.89 21.12 3.43
#